data_AF-A0A6I2X0H0-F1
#
_entry.id   AF-A0A6I2X0H0-F1
#
_cell.length_a   1.000
_cell.length_b   1.000
_cell.length_c   1.000
_cell.angle_alpha   90.00
_cell.angle_beta   90.00
_cell.angle_gamma   90.00
#
_symmetry.space_group_name_H-M   'P 1'
#
loop_
_entity.id
_entity.type
_entity.pdbx_description
1 polymer ?
#
loop_
_entity_poly.entity_id
_entity_poly.type
_entity_poly.pdbx_seq_one_letter_code
_entity_poly.pdbx_strand_id
1 'polypeptide(L)'
;MSRVRLEFTVEPFVDAQPGEHVLAAWRAVEGRGYTLSRGPFSSEAVVSAGEAPSLIQEVLRAALWGGAMHVSFQVDVLDGDSP
;
A
#
# COMPACT_ATOMS: atom_id res chain seq x y z
N MET A 1 20.41 -3.28 -1.54
CA MET A 1 19.42 -2.49 -0.78
C MET A 1 18.35 -3.46 -0.33
N SER A 2 18.05 -3.51 0.97
CA SER A 2 17.02 -4.43 1.49
C SER A 2 15.66 -4.10 0.86
N ARG A 3 14.90 -5.14 0.51
CA ARG A 3 13.51 -5.00 0.06
C ARG A 3 12.56 -5.20 1.23
N VAL A 4 11.40 -4.59 1.12
CA VAL A 4 10.29 -4.79 2.05
C VAL A 4 9.02 -5.15 1.27
N ARG A 5 8.18 -5.99 1.86
CA ARG A 5 6.79 -6.12 1.46
C ARG A 5 6.00 -5.07 2.23
N LEU A 6 5.36 -4.18 1.48
CA LEU A 6 4.41 -3.22 1.99
C LEU A 6 3.02 -3.78 1.72
N GLU A 7 2.30 -4.12 2.79
CA GLU A 7 0.90 -4.54 2.73
C GLU A 7 0.04 -3.45 3.38
N PHE A 8 -1.13 -3.15 2.82
CA PHE A 8 -2.02 -2.14 3.35
C PHE A 8 -3.49 -2.43 3.08
N THR A 9 -4.33 -1.90 3.96
CA THR A 9 -5.79 -1.89 3.81
C THR A 9 -6.30 -0.45 3.80
N VAL A 10 -7.36 -0.22 3.04
CA VAL A 10 -8.02 1.09 2.97
C VAL A 10 -9.53 0.86 3.09
N GLU A 11 -10.14 1.45 4.11
CA GLU A 11 -11.54 1.22 4.44
C GLU A 11 -12.38 2.51 4.37
N PRO A 12 -13.67 2.40 4.01
CA PRO A 12 -14.44 1.15 3.80
C PRO A 12 -14.12 0.47 2.46
N PHE A 13 -13.92 -0.85 2.46
CA PHE A 13 -13.71 -1.62 1.22
C PHE A 13 -14.99 -2.37 0.83
N VAL A 14 -15.39 -2.27 -0.43
CA VAL A 14 -16.51 -3.04 -1.01
C VAL A 14 -15.93 -3.90 -2.13
N ASP A 15 -16.05 -5.22 -1.97
CA ASP A 15 -15.53 -6.16 -2.95
C ASP A 15 -16.16 -5.95 -4.34
N ALA A 16 -15.36 -6.14 -5.39
CA ALA A 16 -15.66 -5.84 -6.79
C ALA A 16 -16.02 -4.37 -7.13
N GLN A 17 -16.22 -3.51 -6.14
CA GLN A 17 -16.56 -2.09 -6.33
C GLN A 17 -15.75 -1.20 -5.37
N PRO A 18 -14.41 -1.16 -5.53
CA PRO A 18 -13.55 -0.32 -4.70
C PRO A 18 -13.94 1.16 -4.85
N GLY A 19 -14.03 1.87 -3.73
CA GLY A 19 -14.28 3.31 -3.72
C GLY A 19 -13.07 4.14 -4.17
N GLU A 20 -13.28 5.44 -4.37
CA GLU A 20 -12.23 6.33 -4.88
C GLU A 20 -11.01 6.41 -3.95
N HIS A 21 -11.19 6.32 -2.64
CA HIS A 21 -10.10 6.21 -1.66
C HIS A 21 -9.20 5.00 -1.89
N VAL A 22 -9.79 3.84 -2.22
CA VAL A 22 -9.05 2.61 -2.53
C VAL A 22 -8.32 2.76 -3.87
N LEU A 23 -9.03 3.24 -4.90
CA LEU A 23 -8.46 3.44 -6.23
C LEU A 23 -7.32 4.47 -6.21
N ALA A 24 -7.46 5.57 -5.45
CA ALA A 24 -6.43 6.59 -5.30
C ALA A 24 -5.18 6.04 -4.60
N ALA A 25 -5.35 5.22 -3.56
CA ALA A 25 -4.26 4.53 -2.89
C ALA A 25 -3.49 3.60 -3.84
N TRP A 26 -4.21 2.84 -4.67
CA TRP A 26 -3.60 1.97 -5.69
C TRP A 26 -2.83 2.76 -6.74
N ARG A 27 -3.43 3.84 -7.27
CA ARG A 27 -2.77 4.72 -8.24
C ARG A 27 -1.49 5.35 -7.68
N ALA A 28 -1.43 5.65 -6.39
CA ALA A 28 -0.21 6.16 -5.76
C ALA A 28 0.95 5.14 -5.81
N VAL A 29 0.66 3.85 -5.59
CA VAL A 29 1.66 2.78 -5.72
C VAL A 29 2.08 2.60 -7.18
N GLU A 30 1.11 2.46 -8.09
CA GLU A 30 1.36 2.22 -9.51
C GLU A 30 2.03 3.42 -10.19
N GLY A 31 1.72 4.65 -9.75
CA GLY A 31 2.32 5.89 -10.24
C GLY A 31 3.82 5.99 -9.96
N ARG A 32 4.33 5.24 -8.98
CA ARG A 32 5.77 5.08 -8.72
C ARG A 32 6.42 3.94 -9.49
N GLY A 33 5.66 3.26 -10.36
CA GLY A 33 6.15 2.13 -11.15
C GLY A 33 6.23 0.81 -10.38
N TYR A 34 5.65 0.74 -9.17
CA TYR A 34 5.57 -0.52 -8.42
C TYR A 34 4.37 -1.34 -8.86
N THR A 35 4.56 -2.65 -8.99
CA THR A 35 3.47 -3.59 -9.24
C THR A 35 2.69 -3.83 -7.96
N LEU A 36 1.38 -3.58 -8.02
CA LEU A 36 0.46 -3.83 -6.92
C LEU A 36 -0.25 -5.18 -7.09
N SER A 37 -0.14 -6.05 -6.11
CA SER A 37 -0.96 -7.26 -5.97
C SER A 37 -2.18 -6.92 -5.11
N ARG A 38 -3.37 -7.28 -5.61
CA ARG A 38 -4.66 -6.94 -5.00
C ARG A 38 -5.29 -8.22 -4.47
N GLY A 39 -5.19 -8.43 -3.16
CA GLY A 39 -5.83 -9.54 -2.48
C GLY A 39 -7.28 -9.22 -2.09
N PRO A 40 -8.04 -10.22 -1.62
CA PRO A 40 -9.41 -10.03 -1.16
C PRO A 40 -9.52 -9.20 0.13
N PHE A 41 -8.42 -9.07 0.89
CA PHE A 41 -8.39 -8.39 2.19
C PHE A 41 -7.42 -7.20 2.26
N SER A 42 -6.39 -7.20 1.41
CA SER A 42 -5.31 -6.21 1.44
C SER A 42 -4.71 -6.02 0.06
N SER A 43 -3.95 -4.94 -0.09
CA SER A 43 -3.13 -4.67 -1.27
C SER A 43 -1.67 -4.68 -0.87
N GLU A 44 -0.82 -5.25 -1.72
CA GLU A 44 0.59 -5.44 -1.41
C GLU A 44 1.49 -5.01 -2.58
N ALA A 45 2.68 -4.52 -2.24
CA ALA A 45 3.75 -4.25 -3.18
C ALA A 45 5.12 -4.56 -2.55
N VAL A 46 6.05 -5.04 -3.37
CA VAL A 46 7.45 -5.18 -2.95
C VAL A 46 8.23 -3.96 -3.40
N VAL A 47 8.84 -3.27 -2.45
CA VAL A 47 9.56 -2.01 -2.68
C VAL A 47 10.94 -2.03 -2.03
N SER A 48 11.78 -1.06 -2.34
CA SER A 48 13.04 -0.89 -1.60
C SER A 48 12.75 -0.32 -0.21
N ALA A 49 13.52 -0.73 0.80
CA ALA A 49 13.34 -0.24 2.16
C ALA A 49 13.48 1.29 2.27
N GLY A 50 14.31 1.91 1.43
CA GLY A 50 14.50 3.36 1.39
C GLY A 50 13.31 4.13 0.82
N GLU A 51 12.57 3.54 -0.12
CA GLU A 51 11.41 4.16 -0.76
C GLU A 51 10.10 3.91 0.02
N ALA A 52 10.06 2.92 0.91
CA ALA A 52 8.85 2.55 1.64
C ALA A 52 8.23 3.71 2.44
N PRO A 53 8.98 4.51 3.24
CA PRO A 53 8.37 5.60 4.00
C PRO A 53 7.71 6.68 3.14
N SER A 54 8.35 7.04 2.02
CA SER A 54 7.83 8.07 1.12
C SER A 54 6.64 7.56 0.32
N LEU A 55 6.61 6.27 -0.04
CA LEU A 55 5.44 5.65 -0.67
C LEU A 55 4.26 5.54 0.31
N ILE A 56 4.49 5.11 1.55
CA ILE A 56 3.46 5.06 2.60
C ILE A 56 2.80 6.43 2.80
N GLN A 57 3.60 7.51 2.85
CA GLN A 57 3.07 8.87 2.97
C GLN A 57 2.14 9.23 1.81
N GLU A 58 2.50 8.89 0.58
CA GLU A 58 1.71 9.19 -0.60
C GLU A 58 0.40 8.39 -0.64
N VAL A 59 0.47 7.09 -0.36
CA VAL A 59 -0.69 6.20 -0.27
C VAL A 59 -1.64 6.66 0.83
N LEU A 60 -1.13 6.94 2.04
CA LEU A 60 -1.92 7.41 3.18
C LEU A 60 -2.63 8.73 2.85
N ARG A 61 -1.92 9.68 2.23
CA ARG A 61 -2.51 10.97 1.81
C ARG A 61 -3.61 10.75 0.77
N ALA A 62 -3.35 9.98 -0.28
CA ALA A 62 -4.30 9.71 -1.35
C ALA A 62 -5.57 9.02 -0.83
N ALA A 63 -5.40 8.01 0.03
CA ALA A 63 -6.49 7.30 0.68
C ALA A 63 -7.38 8.25 1.50
N LEU A 64 -6.79 9.01 2.43
CA LEU A 64 -7.53 9.90 3.32
C LEU A 64 -8.25 11.02 2.55
N TRP A 65 -7.60 11.62 1.55
CA TRP A 65 -8.25 12.62 0.69
C TRP A 65 -9.34 12.04 -0.20
N GLY A 66 -9.23 10.77 -0.58
CA GLY A 66 -10.27 10.05 -1.31
C GLY A 66 -11.46 9.64 -0.43
N GLY A 67 -11.41 9.88 0.88
CA GLY A 67 -12.51 9.56 1.81
C GLY A 67 -12.32 8.30 2.65
N ALA A 68 -11.10 7.74 2.73
CA ALA A 68 -10.82 6.65 3.65
C ALA A 68 -11.09 7.07 5.10
N MET A 69 -11.70 6.17 5.87
CA MET A 69 -11.95 6.35 7.30
C MET A 69 -10.93 5.60 8.16
N HIS A 70 -10.32 4.57 7.59
CA HIS A 70 -9.28 3.77 8.25
C HIS A 70 -8.28 3.27 7.20
N VAL A 71 -7.00 3.38 7.55
CA VAL A 71 -5.89 2.93 6.70
C VAL A 71 -4.90 2.22 7.61
N SER A 72 -4.52 0.99 7.26
CA SER A 72 -3.51 0.23 7.99
C SER A 72 -2.35 -0.13 7.06
N PHE A 73 -1.15 -0.22 7.63
CA PHE A 73 0.06 -0.62 6.91
C PHE A 73 0.81 -1.67 7.72
N GLN A 74 1.32 -2.67 7.02
CA GLN A 74 2.30 -3.63 7.51
C GLN A 74 3.53 -3.58 6.61
N VAL A 75 4.72 -3.59 7.22
CA VAL A 75 6.00 -3.54 6.52
C VAL A 75 6.86 -4.69 7.00
N ASP A 76 7.13 -5.64 6.11
CA ASP A 76 7.95 -6.81 6.38
C ASP A 76 9.26 -6.72 5.62
N VAL A 77 10.40 -6.85 6.30
CA VAL A 77 11.71 -6.95 5.64
C VAL A 77 11.82 -8.31 4.96
N LEU A 78 12.09 -8.32 3.65
CA LEU A 78 12.19 -9.54 2.86
C LEU A 78 13.62 -10.08 2.76
N ASP A 79 14.60 -9.18 2.86
CA ASP A 79 16.01 -9.52 2.83
C ASP A 79 16.61 -9.24 4.21
N GLY A 80 16.55 -10.26 5.08
CA GLY A 80 17.19 -10.31 6.37
C GLY A 80 17.43 -11.76 6.74
N ASP A 81 18.68 -12.11 7.06
CA ASP A 81 18.93 -13.26 7.93
C ASP A 81 18.06 -13.02 9.17
N SER A 82 17.16 -13.96 9.49
CA SER A 82 16.43 -13.90 10.76
C SER A 82 17.46 -13.72 11.89
N PRO A 83 17.22 -12.87 12.89
CA PRO A 83 18.08 -12.84 14.08
C PRO A 83 18.12 -14.21 14.77
#